data_AF-A0A7X8QUM0-F1
#
_entry.id   AF-A0A7X8QUM0-F1
#
_cell.length_a   1.000
_cell.length_b   1.000
_cell.length_c   1.000
_cell.angle_alpha   90.00
_cell.angle_beta   90.00
_cell.angle_gamma   90.00
#
_symmetry.space_group_name_H-M   'P 1'
#
loop_
_entity.id
_entity.type
_entity.pdbx_description
1 polymer ?
#
loop_
_entity_poly.entity_id
_entity_poly.type
_entity_poly.pdbx_seq_one_letter_code
_entity_poly.pdbx_strand_id
1 'polypeptide(L)' 'MTGKIRINRQEKNTMRNHLEEILAIHRSLDQKIDSYRKESTHSEYSRFWNELKQQNSENIKNISRFMVLKCNR' A
#
# COMPACT_ATOMS: atom_id res chain seq x y z
N MET A 1 -10.32 -20.00 25.45
CA MET A 1 -8.89 -20.30 25.22
C MET A 1 -8.50 -19.85 23.81
N THR A 2 -8.09 -18.61 23.62
CA THR A 2 -7.56 -18.14 22.32
C THR A 2 -6.03 -18.23 22.37
N GLY A 3 -5.50 -19.43 22.12
CA GLY A 3 -4.06 -19.64 21.98
C GLY A 3 -3.54 -18.72 20.88
N LYS A 4 -2.52 -17.90 21.18
CA LYS A 4 -1.82 -17.09 20.16
C LYS A 4 -1.28 -18.05 19.10
N ILE A 5 -1.91 -18.10 17.93
CA ILE A 5 -1.37 -18.81 16.76
C ILE A 5 0.00 -18.17 16.49
N ARG A 6 1.06 -18.95 16.72
CA ARG A 6 2.43 -18.49 16.52
C ARG A 6 2.76 -18.69 15.05
N ILE A 7 2.66 -17.60 14.28
CA ILE A 7 3.06 -17.58 12.87
C ILE A 7 4.55 -17.90 12.80
N ASN A 8 4.91 -18.90 11.99
CA ASN A 8 6.29 -19.35 11.88
C ASN A 8 7.12 -18.36 11.03
N ARG A 9 8.45 -18.47 11.09
CA ARG A 9 9.36 -17.54 10.39
C ARG A 9 9.19 -17.61 8.87
N GLN A 10 8.94 -18.80 8.32
CA GLN A 10 8.77 -18.97 6.88
C GLN A 10 7.51 -18.25 6.38
N GLU A 11 6.38 -18.43 7.08
CA GLU A 11 5.12 -17.72 6.77
C GLU A 11 5.28 -16.21 6.85
N LYS A 12 6.00 -15.70 7.87
CA LYS A 12 6.31 -14.26 7.99
C LYS A 12 7.14 -13.75 6.82
N ASN A 13 8.12 -14.53 6.37
CA ASN A 13 8.97 -14.17 5.24
C ASN A 13 8.18 -14.15 3.93
N THR A 14 7.39 -15.20 3.66
CA THR A 14 6.50 -15.25 2.50
C THR A 14 5.55 -14.05 2.48
N MET A 15 4.90 -13.76 3.61
CA MET A 15 4.01 -12.61 3.72
C MET A 15 4.75 -11.28 3.50
N ARG A 16 5.97 -11.12 4.02
CA ARG A 16 6.78 -9.92 3.78
C ARG A 16 7.02 -9.70 2.29
N ASN A 17 7.45 -10.74 1.57
CA ASN A 17 7.72 -10.65 0.14
C ASN A 17 6.47 -10.22 -0.64
N HIS A 18 5.31 -10.82 -0.33
CA HIS A 18 4.04 -10.41 -0.96
C HIS A 18 3.69 -8.95 -0.67
N LEU A 19 3.88 -8.49 0.58
CA LEU A 19 3.61 -7.09 0.94
C LEU A 19 4.59 -6.12 0.27
N GLU A 20 5.84 -6.51 0.08
CA GLU A 20 6.84 -5.73 -0.67
C GLU A 20 6.46 -5.57 -2.14
N GLU A 21 5.99 -6.65 -2.79
CA GLU A 21 5.46 -6.61 -4.15
C GLU A 21 4.26 -5.66 -4.27
N ILE A 22 3.30 -5.78 -3.34
CA ILE A 22 2.12 -4.90 -3.31
C ILE A 22 2.54 -3.43 -3.07
N LEU A 23 3.51 -3.17 -2.19
CA LEU A 23 4.05 -1.82 -1.97
C LEU A 23 4.70 -1.26 -3.25
N ALA A 24 5.41 -2.08 -4.02
CA ALA A 24 5.98 -1.66 -5.30
C ALA A 24 4.89 -1.25 -6.30
N ILE A 25 3.79 -2.00 -6.37
CA ILE A 25 2.63 -1.67 -7.21
C ILE A 25 2.01 -0.34 -6.76
N HIS A 26 1.76 -0.14 -5.47
CA HIS A 26 1.20 1.13 -4.97
C HIS A 26 2.11 2.34 -5.23
N ARG A 27 3.43 2.17 -5.18
CA ARG A 27 4.39 3.24 -5.53
C ARG A 27 4.35 3.56 -7.02
N SER A 28 4.28 2.55 -7.88
CA SER A 28 4.10 2.73 -9.33
C SER A 28 2.76 3.42 -9.64
N LEU A 29 1.70 3.01 -8.95
CA LEU A 29 0.38 3.64 -9.05
C LEU A 29 0.42 5.12 -8.62
N ASP A 30 1.12 5.45 -7.54
CA ASP A 30 1.28 6.85 -7.08
C ASP A 30 1.91 7.74 -8.16
N GLN A 31 2.96 7.23 -8.82
CA GLN A 31 3.62 7.92 -9.93
C GLN A 31 2.66 8.13 -11.11
N LYS A 32 1.90 7.10 -11.49
CA LYS A 32 0.92 7.21 -12.59
C LYS A 32 -0.21 8.18 -12.26
N ILE A 33 -0.76 8.13 -11.05
CA ILE A 33 -1.78 9.08 -10.60
C ILE A 33 -1.25 10.51 -10.68
N ASP A 34 -0.01 10.74 -10.24
CA ASP A 34 0.58 12.08 -10.29
C ASP A 34 0.76 12.59 -11.73
N SER A 35 1.17 11.73 -12.67
CA SER A 35 1.26 12.06 -14.09
C SER A 35 -0.11 12.39 -14.69
N TYR A 36 -1.11 11.52 -14.54
CA TYR A 36 -2.44 11.74 -15.10
C TYR A 36 -3.16 12.94 -14.49
N ARG A 37 -2.91 13.22 -13.21
CA ARG A 37 -3.39 14.43 -12.56
C ARG A 37 -2.84 15.70 -13.23
N LYS A 38 -1.56 15.72 -13.61
CA LYS A 38 -0.93 16.86 -14.28
C LYS A 38 -1.43 17.05 -15.71
N GLU A 39 -1.78 15.97 -16.38
CA GLU A 39 -2.35 15.97 -17.74
C GLU A 39 -3.83 16.39 -17.77
N SER A 40 -4.53 16.24 -16.65
CA SER A 40 -5.96 16.54 -16.54
C SER A 40 -6.21 18.05 -16.47
N THR A 41 -6.97 18.57 -17.42
CA THR A 41 -7.30 20.01 -17.51
C THR A 41 -8.59 20.38 -16.79
N HIS A 42 -9.54 19.44 -16.66
CA HIS A 42 -10.81 19.67 -15.99
C HIS A 42 -10.70 19.52 -14.47
N SER A 43 -11.25 20.47 -13.72
CA SER A 43 -11.13 20.54 -12.25
C SER A 43 -11.75 19.35 -11.53
N GLU A 44 -12.85 18.80 -12.07
CA GLU A 44 -13.51 17.60 -11.52
C GLU A 44 -12.60 16.37 -11.57
N TYR A 45 -11.85 16.18 -12.66
CA TYR A 45 -10.90 15.07 -12.78
C TYR A 45 -9.70 15.29 -11.86
N SER A 46 -9.22 16.53 -11.72
CA SER A 46 -8.16 16.85 -10.74
C SER A 46 -8.56 16.49 -9.32
N ARG A 47 -9.82 16.77 -8.94
CA ARG A 47 -10.37 16.36 -7.64
C ARG A 47 -10.35 14.84 -7.47
N PHE A 48 -10.86 14.09 -8.45
CA PHE A 48 -10.83 12.63 -8.42
C PHE A 48 -9.41 12.09 -8.25
N TRP A 49 -8.44 12.61 -8.99
CA TRP A 49 -7.05 12.17 -8.86
C TRP A 49 -6.45 12.46 -7.49
N ASN A 50 -6.79 13.59 -6.87
CA ASN A 50 -6.34 13.91 -5.51
C ASN A 50 -6.93 12.94 -4.48
N GLU A 51 -8.22 12.61 -4.59
CA GLU A 51 -8.88 11.63 -3.72
C GLU A 51 -8.25 10.24 -3.89
N LEU A 52 -8.02 9.80 -5.14
CA LEU A 52 -7.38 8.52 -5.43
C LEU A 52 -5.93 8.46 -4.91
N LYS A 53 -5.17 9.56 -5.03
CA LYS A 53 -3.81 9.67 -4.49
C LYS A 53 -3.80 9.55 -2.96
N GLN A 54 -4.74 10.21 -2.30
CA GLN A 54 -4.87 10.13 -0.84
C GLN A 54 -5.14 8.69 -0.38
N GLN A 55 -6.11 8.02 -1.01
CA GLN A 55 -6.44 6.62 -0.71
C GLN A 55 -5.23 5.69 -0.93
N ASN A 56 -4.48 5.89 -2.02
CA ASN A 56 -3.27 5.13 -2.29
C ASN A 56 -2.20 5.32 -1.20
N SER A 57 -2.02 6.56 -0.72
CA SER A 57 -1.10 6.86 0.38
C SER A 57 -1.52 6.18 1.70
N GLU A 58 -2.82 6.15 1.99
CA GLU A 58 -3.37 5.45 3.16
C GLU A 58 -3.14 3.94 3.07
N ASN A 59 -3.34 3.34 1.89
CA ASN A 59 -3.04 1.92 1.66
C ASN A 59 -1.56 1.60 1.89
N ILE A 60 -0.64 2.42 1.35
CA ILE A 60 0.81 2.27 1.58
C ILE A 60 1.14 2.31 3.08
N LYS A 61 0.56 3.26 3.82
CA LYS A 61 0.76 3.38 5.28
C LYS A 61 0.25 2.14 6.02
N ASN A 62 -0.94 1.66 5.67
CA ASN A 62 -1.56 0.49 6.30
C ASN A 62 -0.73 -0.77 6.08
N ILE A 63 -0.32 -1.03 4.84
CA ILE A 63 0.52 -2.17 4.47
C ILE A 63 1.86 -2.11 5.20
N SER A 64 2.53 -0.95 5.14
CA SER A 64 3.84 -0.75 5.78
C SER A 64 3.76 -0.99 7.30
N ARG A 65 2.71 -0.46 7.94
CA ARG A 65 2.48 -0.67 9.39
C ARG A 65 2.24 -2.14 9.71
N PHE A 66 1.43 -2.84 8.92
CA PHE A 66 1.17 -4.27 9.14
C PHE A 66 2.46 -5.09 8.99
N MET A 67 3.25 -4.84 7.94
CA MET A 67 4.52 -5.53 7.69
C MET A 67 5.49 -5.37 8.86
N VAL A 68 5.64 -4.15 9.39
CA VAL A 68 6.49 -3.90 10.58
C VAL A 68 5.97 -4.64 11.82
N LEU A 69 4.66 -4.60 12.07
CA LEU A 69 4.07 -5.17 13.29
C LEU A 69 4.00 -6.70 13.28
N LYS A 70 3.83 -7.33 12.11
CA LYS A 70 3.48 -8.74 11.98
C LYS A 70 4.52 -9.59 11.25
N CYS A 71 5.31 -9.00 10.36
CA CYS A 71 6.30 -9.72 9.56
C CYS A 71 7.73 -9.47 10.05
N ASN A 72 8.05 -8.29 10.60
CA ASN A 72 9.43 -7.93 11.00
C ASN A 72 9.78 -8.22 12.48
N ARG A 73 8.81 -8.70 13.26
CA ARG A 73 9.00 -9.13 14.66
C ARG A 73 9.13 -10.64 14.78
#